data_AF-A0AAJ2FAI1-F1
#
_entry.id   AF-A0AAJ2FAI1-F1
#
_cell.length_a   1.000
_cell.length_b   1.000
_cell.length_c   1.000
_cell.angle_alpha   90.00
_cell.angle_beta   90.00
_cell.angle_gamma   90.00
#
_symmetry.space_group_name_H-M   'P 1'
#
loop_
_entity.id
_entity.type
_entity.pdbx_description
1 polymer ?
#
loop_
_entity_poly.entity_id
_entity_poly.type
_entity_poly.pdbx_seq_one_letter_code
_entity_poly.pdbx_strand_id
1 'polypeptide(L)'
;MSFNEKIHWAAFVAIVSAFGWYFLSYPWQIVGSRAGVAAAADMLLPVTIIIIGAMSLTAAFFAIRAPKEAHLKDDERERTIHMRGTHLAYYPLVLGVWANLFAIFYQLSAAVHLNLLIATVVVAELVRVGSQLYFYRRGY
;
A
#
# COMPACT_ATOMS: atom_id res chain seq x y z
N MET A 1 21.38 -7.26 -0.94
CA MET A 1 19.92 -7.20 -0.81
C MET A 1 19.34 -8.43 -1.48
N SER A 2 18.54 -9.22 -0.75
CA SER A 2 17.84 -10.38 -1.31
C SER A 2 16.90 -9.93 -2.45
N PHE A 3 16.57 -10.83 -3.38
CA PHE A 3 15.55 -10.61 -4.42
C PHE A 3 14.24 -10.10 -3.80
N ASN A 4 13.83 -10.73 -2.70
CA ASN A 4 12.63 -10.35 -1.95
C ASN A 4 12.76 -8.93 -1.38
N GLU A 5 13.90 -8.55 -0.81
CA GLU A 5 14.11 -7.19 -0.30
C GLU A 5 13.94 -6.13 -1.41
N LYS A 6 14.42 -6.39 -2.63
CA LYS A 6 14.29 -5.45 -3.76
C LYS A 6 12.84 -5.28 -4.21
N ILE A 7 12.07 -6.37 -4.26
CA ILE A 7 10.63 -6.32 -4.59
C ILE A 7 9.85 -5.56 -3.52
N HIS A 8 10.16 -5.77 -2.24
CA HIS A 8 9.51 -5.04 -1.15
C HIS A 8 9.85 -3.54 -1.20
N TRP A 9 11.07 -3.17 -1.57
CA TRP A 9 11.43 -1.77 -1.82
C TRP A 9 10.64 -1.17 -2.99
N ALA A 10 10.51 -1.89 -4.10
CA ALA A 10 9.72 -1.44 -5.23
C ALA A 10 8.24 -1.25 -4.86
N ALA A 11 7.65 -2.20 -4.13
CA ALA A 11 6.29 -2.08 -3.62
C ALA A 11 6.14 -0.85 -2.71
N PHE A 12 7.05 -0.65 -1.77
CA PHE A 12 7.03 0.50 -0.85
C PHE A 12 7.06 1.82 -1.62
N VAL A 13 8.01 1.97 -2.55
CA VAL A 13 8.14 3.19 -3.36
C VAL A 13 6.91 3.40 -4.25
N ALA A 14 6.36 2.33 -4.85
CA ALA A 14 5.16 2.41 -5.67
C ALA A 14 3.94 2.90 -4.86
N ILE A 15 3.73 2.35 -3.66
CA ILE A 15 2.63 2.76 -2.77
C ILE A 15 2.81 4.22 -2.36
N VAL A 16 4.00 4.59 -1.87
CA VAL A 16 4.28 5.98 -1.42
C VAL A 16 4.10 6.98 -2.56
N SER A 17 4.63 6.69 -3.74
CA SER A 17 4.53 7.61 -4.88
C SER A 17 3.11 7.72 -5.43
N ALA A 18 2.42 6.59 -5.66
CA ALA A 18 1.08 6.59 -6.23
C ALA A 18 0.05 7.20 -5.27
N PHE A 19 0.03 6.76 -4.01
CA PHE A 19 -0.92 7.30 -3.04
C PHE A 19 -0.50 8.66 -2.47
N GLY A 20 0.81 8.96 -2.42
CA GLY A 20 1.28 10.30 -2.13
C GLY A 20 0.76 11.30 -3.15
N TRP A 21 0.87 10.98 -4.45
CA TRP A 21 0.26 11.78 -5.52
C TRP A 21 -1.26 11.89 -5.36
N TYR A 22 -1.95 10.77 -5.10
CA TYR A 22 -3.40 10.75 -4.90
C TYR A 22 -3.85 11.73 -3.82
N PHE A 23 -3.30 11.64 -2.60
CA PHE A 23 -3.75 12.49 -1.48
C PHE A 23 -3.34 13.95 -1.64
N LEU A 24 -2.21 14.24 -2.29
CA LEU A 24 -1.77 15.60 -2.57
C LEU A 24 -2.59 16.26 -3.70
N SER A 25 -3.06 15.48 -4.67
CA SER A 25 -3.76 15.97 -5.85
C SER A 25 -5.28 15.91 -5.72
N TYR A 26 -5.81 15.18 -4.73
CA TYR A 26 -7.24 15.03 -4.54
C TYR A 26 -7.88 16.42 -4.29
N PRO A 27 -8.97 16.77 -4.99
CA PRO A 27 -9.58 18.08 -4.85
C PRO A 27 -10.39 18.18 -3.55
N TRP A 28 -9.70 18.40 -2.42
CA TRP A 28 -10.30 18.46 -1.07
C TRP A 28 -11.44 19.46 -0.93
N GLN A 29 -11.49 20.49 -1.77
CA GLN A 29 -12.56 21.49 -1.79
C GLN A 29 -13.93 20.90 -2.16
N ILE A 30 -13.97 19.81 -2.93
CA ILE A 30 -15.23 19.17 -3.36
C ILE A 30 -15.59 17.92 -2.55
N VAL A 31 -14.83 17.61 -1.48
CA VAL A 31 -15.01 16.38 -0.68
C VAL A 31 -16.42 16.26 -0.09
N GLY A 32 -17.08 17.38 0.23
CA GLY A 32 -18.45 17.40 0.74
C GLY A 32 -19.52 17.02 -0.29
N SER A 33 -19.17 16.94 -1.58
CA SER A 33 -20.11 16.78 -2.68
C SER A 33 -20.11 15.36 -3.26
N ARG A 34 -21.15 15.03 -4.04
CA ARG A 34 -21.17 13.79 -4.83
C ARG A 34 -20.02 13.71 -5.83
N ALA A 35 -19.58 14.86 -6.37
CA ALA A 35 -18.43 14.91 -7.27
C ALA A 35 -17.12 14.50 -6.59
N GLY A 36 -17.01 14.67 -5.26
CA GLY A 36 -15.85 14.20 -4.50
C GLY A 36 -15.68 12.68 -4.52
N VAL A 37 -16.77 11.92 -4.55
CA VAL A 37 -16.74 10.46 -4.67
C VAL A 37 -16.30 10.04 -6.08
N ALA A 38 -16.85 10.70 -7.11
CA ALA A 38 -16.45 10.45 -8.49
C ALA A 38 -14.96 10.76 -8.72
N ALA A 39 -14.48 11.90 -8.23
CA ALA A 39 -13.07 12.26 -8.31
C ALA A 39 -12.15 11.23 -7.64
N ALA A 40 -12.55 10.70 -6.48
CA ALA A 40 -11.80 9.64 -5.82
C ALA A 40 -11.73 8.37 -6.68
N ALA A 41 -12.84 7.96 -7.30
CA ALA A 41 -12.89 6.80 -8.18
C ALA A 41 -12.04 7.00 -9.45
N ASP A 42 -12.15 8.15 -10.10
CA ASP A 42 -11.40 8.49 -11.31
C ASP A 42 -9.90 8.50 -11.04
N MET A 43 -9.48 9.00 -9.87
CA MET A 43 -8.08 9.02 -9.45
C MET A 43 -7.53 7.66 -9.00
N LEU A 44 -8.37 6.70 -8.63
CA LEU A 44 -7.90 5.34 -8.33
C LEU A 44 -7.41 4.61 -9.59
N LEU A 45 -7.97 4.90 -10.76
CA LEU A 45 -7.53 4.31 -12.03
C LEU A 45 -6.04 4.56 -12.33
N PRO A 46 -5.53 5.81 -12.36
CA PRO A 46 -4.11 6.06 -12.57
C PRO A 46 -3.25 5.51 -11.43
N VAL A 47 -3.72 5.53 -10.17
CA VAL A 47 -3.01 4.89 -9.04
C VAL A 47 -2.80 3.40 -9.30
N THR A 48 -3.85 2.69 -9.72
CA THR A 48 -3.77 1.27 -10.07
C THR A 48 -2.78 1.03 -11.22
N ILE A 49 -2.82 1.87 -12.27
CA ILE A 49 -1.89 1.77 -13.41
C ILE A 49 -0.45 1.97 -12.96
N ILE A 50 -0.18 2.96 -12.11
CA ILE A 50 1.17 3.25 -11.58
C ILE A 50 1.68 2.04 -10.78
N ILE A 51 0.87 1.51 -9.87
CA ILE A 51 1.27 0.39 -9.01
C ILE A 51 1.51 -0.87 -9.85
N ILE A 52 0.58 -1.24 -10.73
CA ILE A 52 0.73 -2.41 -11.60
C ILE A 52 1.95 -2.23 -12.51
N GLY A 53 2.09 -1.08 -13.15
CA GLY A 53 3.23 -0.76 -14.01
C GLY A 53 4.56 -0.88 -13.27
N ALA A 54 4.67 -0.28 -12.08
CA ALA A 54 5.88 -0.34 -11.26
C ALA A 54 6.23 -1.78 -10.85
N MET A 55 5.23 -2.56 -10.42
CA MET A 55 5.44 -3.95 -10.00
C MET A 55 5.79 -4.86 -11.17
N SER A 56 5.09 -4.73 -12.31
CA SER A 56 5.37 -5.50 -13.53
C SER A 56 6.74 -5.18 -14.11
N LEU A 57 7.14 -3.91 -14.16
CA LEU A 57 8.47 -3.50 -14.62
C LEU A 57 9.56 -4.04 -13.70
N THR A 58 9.35 -3.97 -12.38
CA THR A 58 10.28 -4.52 -11.39
C THR A 58 10.44 -6.03 -11.55
N ALA A 59 9.32 -6.76 -11.67
CA ALA A 59 9.33 -8.20 -11.86
C ALA A 59 10.03 -8.59 -13.17
N ALA A 60 9.72 -7.93 -14.28
CA ALA A 60 10.34 -8.19 -15.58
C ALA A 60 11.85 -7.90 -15.55
N PHE A 61 12.27 -6.79 -14.95
CA PHE A 61 13.67 -6.42 -14.82
C PHE A 61 14.48 -7.48 -14.06
N PHE A 62 13.95 -7.99 -12.94
CA PHE A 62 14.65 -9.01 -12.17
C PHE A 62 14.58 -10.40 -12.79
N ALA A 63 13.47 -10.75 -13.46
CA ALA A 63 13.39 -12.01 -14.20
C ALA A 63 14.47 -12.11 -15.28
N ILE A 64 14.79 -11.00 -15.96
CA ILE A 64 15.85 -10.95 -16.98
C ILE A 64 17.25 -11.00 -16.33
N ARG A 65 17.48 -10.28 -15.23
CA ARG A 65 18.83 -10.15 -14.64
C ARG A 65 19.25 -11.27 -13.70
N ALA A 66 18.31 -11.92 -13.02
CA ALA A 66 18.60 -12.94 -12.01
C ALA A 66 17.60 -14.11 -12.04
N PRO A 67 17.47 -14.84 -13.17
CA PRO A 67 16.47 -15.89 -13.34
C PRO A 67 16.62 -17.04 -12.33
N LYS A 68 17.85 -17.31 -11.85
CA LYS A 68 18.11 -18.33 -10.83
C LYS A 68 17.60 -17.95 -9.43
N GLU A 69 17.50 -16.64 -9.13
CA GLU A 69 16.97 -16.16 -7.85
C GLU A 69 15.43 -16.15 -7.83
N ALA A 70 14.78 -15.99 -9.00
CA ALA A 70 13.33 -15.99 -9.12
C ALA A 70 12.68 -17.38 -8.87
N HIS A 71 13.47 -18.45 -8.94
CA HIS A 71 13.01 -19.82 -8.70
C HIS A 71 13.44 -20.40 -7.34
N LEU A 72 14.08 -19.60 -6.47
CA LEU A 72 14.38 -20.02 -5.12
C LEU A 72 13.06 -20.20 -4.34
N LYS A 73 12.91 -21.34 -3.69
CA LYS A 73 11.75 -21.67 -2.87
C LYS A 73 11.75 -20.75 -1.64
N ASP A 74 10.61 -20.13 -1.33
CA ASP A 74 10.44 -19.32 -0.11
C ASP A 74 10.92 -20.11 1.11
N ASP A 75 11.89 -19.53 1.82
CA ASP A 75 12.44 -20.10 3.06
C ASP A 75 11.41 -19.98 4.20
N GLU A 76 11.43 -20.88 5.18
CA GLU A 76 10.55 -20.81 6.37
C GLU A 76 10.69 -19.46 7.10
N ARG A 77 11.90 -18.89 7.00
CA ARG A 77 12.23 -17.54 7.46
C ARG A 77 11.37 -16.47 6.79
N GLU A 78 11.24 -16.51 5.47
CA GLU A 78 10.49 -15.51 4.70
C GLU A 78 9.00 -15.58 5.02
N ARG A 79 8.47 -16.79 5.22
CA ARG A 79 7.10 -16.98 5.70
C ARG A 79 6.87 -16.32 7.06
N THR A 80 7.83 -16.44 7.98
CA THR A 80 7.73 -15.81 9.30
C THR A 80 7.75 -14.28 9.22
N ILE A 81 8.62 -13.72 8.38
CA ILE A 81 8.67 -12.28 8.11
C ILE A 81 7.34 -11.78 7.54
N HIS A 82 6.77 -12.53 6.59
CA HIS A 82 5.48 -12.20 5.98
C HIS A 82 4.34 -12.19 7.01
N MET A 83 4.28 -13.20 7.88
CA MET A 83 3.28 -13.28 8.95
C MET A 83 3.42 -12.12 9.94
N ARG A 84 4.64 -11.80 10.38
CA ARG A 84 4.90 -10.66 11.29
C ARG A 84 4.50 -9.34 10.67
N GLY A 85 4.84 -9.12 9.40
CA GLY A 85 4.46 -7.89 8.70
C GLY A 85 2.95 -7.73 8.57
N THR A 86 2.25 -8.83 8.25
CA THR A 86 0.77 -8.83 8.19
C THR A 86 0.15 -8.57 9.55
N HIS A 87 0.72 -9.14 10.62
CA HIS A 87 0.25 -8.89 11.98
C HIS A 87 0.41 -7.41 12.38
N LEU A 88 1.53 -6.78 12.03
CA LEU A 88 1.75 -5.35 12.30
C LEU A 88 0.80 -4.44 11.49
N ALA A 89 0.45 -4.84 10.27
CA ALA A 89 -0.52 -4.12 9.44
C ALA A 89 -1.95 -4.18 9.99
N TYR A 90 -2.27 -5.12 10.88
CA TYR A 90 -3.58 -5.24 11.49
C TYR A 90 -3.93 -4.03 12.39
N TYR A 91 -2.95 -3.50 13.13
CA TYR A 91 -3.17 -2.37 14.02
C TYR A 91 -3.68 -1.10 13.29
N PRO A 92 -3.01 -0.58 12.24
CA PRO A 92 -3.52 0.57 11.50
C PRO A 92 -4.85 0.28 10.79
N LEU A 93 -5.12 -0.96 10.35
CA LEU A 93 -6.45 -1.32 9.82
C LEU A 93 -7.54 -1.12 10.87
N VAL A 94 -7.34 -1.67 12.08
CA VAL A 94 -8.31 -1.53 13.18
C VAL A 94 -8.51 -0.06 13.55
N LEU A 95 -7.42 0.71 13.69
CA LEU A 95 -7.50 2.13 14.00
C LEU A 95 -8.25 2.93 12.92
N GLY A 96 -8.00 2.63 11.65
CA GLY A 96 -8.69 3.29 10.54
C GLY A 96 -10.17 2.93 10.46
N VAL A 97 -10.54 1.69 10.78
CA VAL A 97 -11.95 1.30 10.94
C VAL A 97 -12.61 2.11 12.05
N TRP A 98 -11.97 2.22 13.22
CA TRP A 98 -12.49 3.07 14.30
C TRP A 98 -12.62 4.54 13.89
N ALA A 99 -11.61 5.09 13.20
CA ALA A 99 -11.69 6.45 12.68
C ALA A 99 -12.88 6.64 11.72
N ASN A 100 -13.17 5.64 10.88
CA ASN A 100 -14.31 5.67 9.99
C ASN A 100 -15.64 5.58 10.74
N LEU A 101 -15.73 4.74 11.77
CA LEU A 101 -16.90 4.69 12.66
C LEU A 101 -17.14 6.05 13.34
N PHE A 102 -16.08 6.72 13.82
CA PHE A 102 -16.20 8.08 14.35
C PHE A 102 -16.71 9.07 13.30
N ALA A 103 -16.18 9.01 12.07
CA ALA A 103 -16.66 9.85 10.98
C ALA A 103 -18.17 9.71 10.71
N ILE A 104 -18.75 8.52 10.96
CA ILE A 104 -20.20 8.29 10.80
C ILE A 104 -20.99 9.09 11.84
N PHE A 105 -20.54 9.09 13.10
CA PHE A 105 -21.19 9.86 14.17
C PHE A 105 -21.19 11.37 13.88
N TYR A 106 -20.17 11.86 13.16
CA TYR A 106 -20.07 13.26 12.72
C TYR A 106 -20.75 13.54 11.37
N GLN A 107 -21.46 12.57 10.78
CA GLN A 107 -22.18 12.70 9.51
C GLN A 107 -21.30 13.27 8.38
N LEU A 108 -20.03 12.85 8.34
CA LEU A 108 -19.11 13.29 7.28
C LEU A 108 -19.57 12.76 5.91
N SER A 109 -19.16 13.43 4.84
CA SER A 109 -19.59 13.06 3.49
C SER A 109 -19.06 11.69 3.07
N ALA A 110 -19.77 11.04 2.13
CA ALA A 110 -19.34 9.76 1.58
C ALA A 110 -17.91 9.79 0.99
N ALA A 111 -17.48 10.92 0.44
CA ALA A 111 -16.12 11.06 -0.10
C ALA A 111 -15.06 11.10 1.02
N VAL A 112 -15.37 11.69 2.19
CA VAL A 112 -14.48 11.61 3.36
C VAL A 112 -14.33 10.17 3.81
N HIS A 113 -15.44 9.42 3.92
CA HIS A 113 -15.40 8.01 4.28
C HIS A 113 -14.54 7.19 3.32
N LEU A 114 -14.70 7.41 2.02
CA LEU A 114 -13.93 6.72 0.99
C LEU A 114 -12.43 7.03 1.10
N ASN A 115 -12.05 8.31 1.19
CA ASN A 115 -10.65 8.71 1.34
C ASN A 115 -10.04 8.18 2.64
N LEU A 116 -10.80 8.12 3.73
CA LEU A 116 -10.34 7.59 5.00
C LEU A 116 -10.12 6.07 4.93
N LEU A 117 -10.99 5.33 4.25
CA LEU A 117 -10.78 3.89 4.01
C LEU A 117 -9.56 3.63 3.13
N ILE A 118 -9.38 4.43 2.06
CA ILE A 118 -8.19 4.35 1.21
C ILE A 118 -6.94 4.61 2.06
N ALA A 119 -6.93 5.70 2.85
CA ALA A 119 -5.80 6.03 3.72
C ALA A 119 -5.50 4.92 4.72
N THR A 120 -6.53 4.30 5.29
CA THR A 120 -6.41 3.16 6.22
C THR A 120 -5.68 1.99 5.56
N VAL A 121 -6.08 1.60 4.35
CA VAL A 121 -5.45 0.51 3.61
C VAL A 121 -4.01 0.87 3.24
N VAL A 122 -3.76 2.10 2.78
CA VAL A 122 -2.42 2.56 2.39
C VAL A 122 -1.47 2.54 3.59
N VAL A 123 -1.88 3.08 4.73
CA VAL A 123 -1.04 3.09 5.95
C VAL A 123 -0.78 1.66 6.41
N ALA A 124 -1.79 0.79 6.39
CA ALA A 124 -1.61 -0.61 6.74
C ALA A 124 -0.62 -1.32 5.81
N GLU A 125 -0.72 -1.06 4.51
CA GLU A 125 0.18 -1.64 3.53
C GLU A 125 1.61 -1.11 3.68
N LEU A 126 1.79 0.18 3.96
CA LEU A 126 3.11 0.76 4.26
C LEU A 126 3.72 0.16 5.53
N VAL A 127 2.92 -0.10 6.56
CA VAL A 127 3.39 -0.81 7.77
C VAL A 127 3.75 -2.26 7.44
N ARG A 128 2.95 -2.95 6.61
CA ARG A 128 3.23 -4.33 6.16
C ARG A 128 4.57 -4.42 5.45
N VAL A 129 4.73 -3.65 4.38
CA VAL A 129 5.94 -3.69 3.53
C VAL A 129 7.14 -3.09 4.26
N GLY A 130 6.93 -2.00 5.00
CA GLY A 130 7.99 -1.36 5.79
C GLY A 130 8.53 -2.25 6.91
N SER A 131 7.66 -3.00 7.60
CA SER A 131 8.10 -3.97 8.62
C SER A 131 8.82 -5.18 8.01
N GLN A 132 8.36 -5.68 6.86
CA GLN A 132 9.08 -6.71 6.11
C GLN A 132 10.50 -6.24 5.75
N LEU A 133 10.63 -5.03 5.19
CA LEU A 133 11.94 -4.41 4.90
C LEU A 133 12.83 -4.27 6.14
N TYR A 134 12.25 -3.88 7.27
CA TYR A 134 12.95 -3.77 8.54
C TYR A 134 13.49 -5.12 9.03
N PHE A 135 12.70 -6.19 8.96
CA PHE A 135 13.15 -7.53 9.36
C PHE A 135 14.22 -8.08 8.41
N TYR A 136 14.11 -7.86 7.10
CA TYR A 136 15.15 -8.24 6.13
C TYR A 136 16.50 -7.59 6.46
N ARG A 137 16.52 -6.30 6.82
CA ARG A 137 17.76 -5.58 7.15
C ARG A 137 18.38 -6.01 8.48
N ARG A 138 17.59 -6.48 9.44
CA ARG A 138 18.09 -6.96 10.73
C ARG A 138 18.62 -8.40 10.71
N GLY A 139 18.55 -9.08 9.56
CA GLY A 139 19.04 -10.46 9.45
C GLY A 139 18.17 -11.50 10.17
N TYR A 140 16.94 -11.13 10.57
CA TYR A 140 15.92 -12.07 11.05
C TYR A 140 15.35 -12.89 9.93
#